data_AF-A0A4V2EJB5-F1
#
_entry.id   AF-A0A4V2EJB5-F1
#
_cell.length_a   1.000
_cell.length_b   1.000
_cell.length_c   1.000
_cell.angle_alpha   90.00
_cell.angle_beta   90.00
_cell.angle_gamma   90.00
#
_symmetry.space_group_name_H-M   'P 1'
#
loop_
_entity.id
_entity.type
_entity.pdbx_description
1 polymer ?
#
loop_
_entity_poly.entity_id
_entity_poly.type
_entity_poly.pdbx_seq_one_letter_code
_entity_poly.pdbx_strand_id
1 'polypeptide(L)'
;MGLYVNTNVSSLNAQRQLMNSGNTLDTAFQRLSSGLRINSAKDDAAGLQISDRLTSQINGLTQGNRNANDGISLAQTAEGALDEMTGMYQRIRTLAGQAANGSNTDADRAALQLEARQLGEEMNRIAADTTFGG
;
A
#
# COMPACT_ATOMS: atom_id res chain seq x y z
N MET A 1 -27.87 16.89 -65.45
CA MET A 1 -28.50 16.63 -64.14
C MET A 1 -29.93 16.18 -64.40
N GLY A 2 -30.19 14.86 -64.40
CA GLY A 2 -31.54 14.33 -64.64
C GLY A 2 -32.42 14.58 -63.43
N LEU A 3 -33.58 15.21 -63.64
CA LEU A 3 -34.56 15.45 -62.58
C LEU A 3 -35.30 14.12 -62.31
N TYR A 4 -34.89 13.41 -61.26
CA TYR A 4 -35.59 12.22 -60.79
C TYR A 4 -36.67 12.64 -59.79
N VAL A 5 -37.94 12.50 -60.15
CA VAL A 5 -39.09 12.95 -59.34
C VAL A 5 -39.34 12.04 -58.12
N ASN A 6 -38.93 10.78 -58.17
CA ASN A 6 -39.17 9.79 -57.11
C ASN A 6 -38.08 9.67 -56.05
N THR A 7 -36.87 10.22 -56.25
CA THR A 7 -35.78 10.13 -55.27
C THR A 7 -35.01 11.43 -55.22
N ASN A 8 -35.17 12.15 -54.10
CA ASN A 8 -34.47 13.41 -53.86
C ASN A 8 -33.08 13.13 -53.29
N VAL A 9 -32.07 13.16 -54.16
CA VAL A 9 -30.67 12.90 -53.80
C VAL A 9 -30.12 14.00 -52.87
N SER A 10 -30.59 15.23 -53.00
CA SER A 10 -30.17 16.36 -52.13
C SER A 10 -30.67 16.18 -50.69
N SER A 11 -31.92 15.74 -50.49
CA SER A 11 -32.44 15.46 -49.15
C SER A 11 -31.78 14.24 -48.52
N LEU A 12 -31.47 13.20 -49.30
CA LEU A 12 -30.71 12.03 -48.80
C LEU A 12 -29.28 12.39 -48.40
N ASN A 13 -28.62 13.29 -49.13
CA ASN A 13 -27.31 13.83 -48.75
C ASN A 13 -27.40 14.66 -47.46
N ALA A 14 -28.40 15.54 -47.33
CA ALA A 14 -28.62 16.33 -46.13
C ALA A 14 -28.90 15.44 -44.90
N GLN A 15 -29.72 14.40 -45.05
CA GLN A 15 -30.00 13.43 -44.00
C GLN A 15 -28.76 12.63 -43.58
N ARG A 16 -27.91 12.21 -44.54
CA ARG A 16 -26.62 11.58 -44.24
C ARG A 16 -25.68 12.51 -43.48
N GLN A 17 -25.60 13.79 -43.88
CA GLN A 17 -24.77 14.77 -43.18
C GLN A 17 -25.27 15.04 -41.76
N LEU A 18 -26.59 15.13 -41.56
CA LEU A 18 -27.19 15.26 -40.23
C LEU A 18 -26.88 14.05 -39.34
N MET A 19 -26.99 12.82 -39.86
CA MET A 19 -26.61 11.61 -39.10
C MET A 19 -25.13 11.60 -38.71
N ASN A 20 -24.22 12.00 -39.61
CA ASN A 20 -22.79 12.10 -39.31
C ASN A 20 -22.51 13.15 -38.22
N SER A 21 -23.18 14.30 -38.27
CA SER A 21 -23.08 15.34 -37.24
C SER A 21 -23.63 14.87 -35.89
N GLY A 22 -24.75 14.14 -35.88
CA GLY A 22 -25.32 13.51 -34.69
C GLY A 22 -24.34 12.53 -34.03
N ASN A 23 -23.78 11.59 -34.80
CA ASN A 23 -22.81 10.61 -34.30
C ASN A 23 -21.54 11.28 -33.71
N THR A 24 -21.08 12.38 -34.33
CA THR A 24 -19.93 13.14 -33.84
C THR A 24 -20.25 13.83 -32.50
N LEU A 25 -21.45 14.40 -32.38
CA LEU A 25 -21.93 15.03 -31.17
C LEU A 25 -22.07 14.02 -30.02
N ASP A 26 -22.63 12.83 -30.30
CA ASP A 26 -22.77 11.75 -29.32
C ASP A 26 -21.40 11.30 -28.78
N THR A 27 -20.41 11.16 -29.67
CA THR A 27 -19.04 10.81 -29.27
C THR A 27 -18.41 11.91 -28.40
N ALA A 28 -18.65 13.19 -28.74
CA ALA A 28 -18.17 14.32 -27.96
C ALA A 28 -18.82 14.35 -26.57
N PHE A 29 -20.13 14.11 -26.47
CA PHE A 29 -20.83 13.99 -25.20
C PHE A 29 -20.36 12.79 -24.37
N GLN A 30 -20.06 11.65 -25.00
CA GLN A 30 -19.49 10.50 -24.31
C GLN A 30 -18.13 10.83 -23.69
N ARG A 31 -17.24 11.49 -24.43
CA ARG A 31 -15.93 11.92 -23.90
C ARG A 31 -16.05 13.00 -22.83
N LEU A 32 -17.01 13.92 -22.99
CA LEU A 32 -17.25 14.97 -22.00
C LEU A 32 -17.80 14.40 -20.69
N SER A 33 -18.73 13.45 -20.78
CA SER A 33 -19.36 12.83 -19.60
C SER A 33 -18.41 11.87 -18.86
N SER A 34 -17.56 11.15 -19.57
CA SER A 34 -16.56 10.27 -18.95
C SER A 34 -15.28 11.00 -18.51
N GLY A 35 -14.99 12.15 -19.12
CA GLY A 35 -13.70 12.84 -18.97
C GLY A 35 -12.53 12.12 -19.64
N LEU A 36 -12.77 10.99 -20.33
CA LEU A 36 -11.74 10.18 -20.97
C LEU A 36 -11.77 10.38 -22.49
N ARG A 37 -10.59 10.59 -23.07
CA ARG A 37 -10.42 10.65 -24.53
C ARG A 37 -10.71 9.30 -25.19
N ILE A 38 -10.30 8.19 -24.55
CA ILE A 38 -10.48 6.81 -25.03
C ILE A 38 -11.50 6.16 -24.11
N ASN A 39 -12.70 5.89 -24.62
CA ASN A 39 -13.78 5.24 -23.84
C ASN A 39 -13.95 3.77 -24.21
N SER A 40 -13.56 3.40 -25.42
CA SER A 40 -13.70 2.04 -25.93
C SER A 40 -12.50 1.65 -26.79
N ALA A 41 -12.30 0.35 -26.99
CA ALA A 41 -11.28 -0.17 -27.91
C ALA A 41 -11.51 0.27 -29.37
N LYS A 42 -12.72 0.73 -29.72
CA LYS A 42 -13.02 1.31 -31.04
C LYS A 42 -12.41 2.70 -31.22
N ASP A 43 -12.22 3.46 -30.15
CA ASP A 43 -11.62 4.80 -30.20
C ASP A 43 -10.10 4.71 -30.46
N ASP A 44 -9.41 3.84 -29.72
CA ASP A 44 -7.96 3.62 -29.81
C ASP A 44 -7.57 2.33 -29.08
N ALA A 45 -7.48 1.21 -29.79
CA ALA A 45 -7.17 -0.09 -29.18
C ALA A 45 -5.76 -0.14 -28.56
N ALA A 46 -4.78 0.48 -29.21
CA ALA A 46 -3.40 0.50 -28.72
C ALA A 46 -3.26 1.42 -27.51
N GLY A 47 -3.88 2.61 -27.56
CA GLY A 47 -3.94 3.55 -26.45
C GLY A 47 -4.64 2.94 -25.23
N LEU A 48 -5.78 2.26 -25.43
CA LEU A 48 -6.49 1.57 -24.36
C LEU A 48 -5.63 0.47 -23.72
N GLN A 49 -4.97 -0.38 -24.52
CA GLN A 49 -4.08 -1.42 -24.00
C GLN A 49 -2.93 -0.85 -23.16
N ILE A 50 -2.31 0.25 -23.61
CA ILE A 50 -1.25 0.92 -22.84
C ILE A 50 -1.81 1.48 -21.53
N SER A 51 -2.96 2.14 -21.58
CA SER A 51 -3.65 2.69 -20.40
C SER A 51 -4.02 1.61 -19.39
N ASP A 52 -4.52 0.45 -19.83
CA ASP A 52 -4.84 -0.68 -18.96
C ASP A 52 -3.59 -1.27 -18.33
N ARG A 53 -2.51 -1.41 -19.11
CA ARG A 53 -1.21 -1.88 -18.61
C ARG A 53 -0.63 -0.92 -17.56
N LEU A 54 -0.73 0.38 -17.79
CA LEU A 54 -0.28 1.39 -16.83
C LEU A 54 -1.17 1.39 -15.58
N THR A 55 -2.49 1.28 -15.74
CA THR A 55 -3.44 1.15 -14.60
C THR A 55 -3.12 -0.07 -13.76
N SER A 56 -2.85 -1.22 -14.39
CA SER A 56 -2.42 -2.43 -13.69
C SER A 56 -1.11 -2.24 -12.94
N GLN A 57 -0.13 -1.53 -13.52
CA GLN A 57 1.13 -1.21 -12.84
C GLN A 57 0.90 -0.28 -11.65
N ILE A 58 0.08 0.76 -11.81
CA ILE A 58 -0.29 1.68 -10.73
C ILE A 58 -0.93 0.90 -9.58
N ASN A 59 -1.91 0.05 -9.87
CA ASN A 59 -2.56 -0.78 -8.86
C ASN A 59 -1.56 -1.69 -8.14
N GLY A 60 -0.63 -2.29 -8.89
CA GLY A 60 0.46 -3.11 -8.33
C GLY A 60 1.39 -2.30 -7.41
N LEU A 61 1.80 -1.09 -7.82
CA LEU A 61 2.62 -0.19 -7.02
C LEU A 61 1.88 0.32 -5.78
N THR A 62 0.57 0.61 -5.88
CA THR A 62 -0.26 0.98 -4.73
C THR A 62 -0.32 -0.14 -3.71
N GLN A 63 -0.49 -1.39 -4.15
CA GLN A 63 -0.43 -2.52 -3.23
C GLN A 63 0.98 -2.73 -2.66
N GLY A 64 2.03 -2.56 -3.48
CA GLY A 64 3.41 -2.59 -3.01
C GLY A 64 3.69 -1.56 -1.91
N ASN A 65 3.16 -0.34 -2.06
CA ASN A 65 3.25 0.68 -1.02
C ASN A 65 2.52 0.26 0.27
N ARG A 66 1.34 -0.36 0.20
CA ARG A 66 0.66 -0.87 1.39
C ARG A 66 1.50 -1.95 2.09
N ASN A 67 2.00 -2.92 1.33
CA ASN A 67 2.86 -3.98 1.87
C ASN A 67 4.14 -3.41 2.51
N ALA A 68 4.72 -2.36 1.93
CA ALA A 68 5.90 -1.68 2.51
C ALA A 68 5.55 -0.99 3.83
N ASN A 69 4.38 -0.36 3.94
CA ASN A 69 3.90 0.22 5.20
C ASN A 69 3.67 -0.85 6.27
N ASP A 70 3.10 -2.00 5.90
CA ASP A 70 2.95 -3.12 6.84
C ASP A 70 4.31 -3.63 7.32
N GLY A 71 5.30 -3.70 6.43
CA GLY A 71 6.68 -4.04 6.78
C GLY A 71 7.34 -3.03 7.71
N ILE A 72 7.07 -1.73 7.53
CA ILE A 72 7.52 -0.67 8.46
C ILE A 72 6.88 -0.86 9.83
N SER A 73 5.56 -1.09 9.88
CA SER A 73 4.87 -1.31 11.15
C SER A 73 5.36 -2.56 11.88
N LEU A 74 5.64 -3.66 11.17
CA LEU A 74 6.29 -4.85 11.72
C LEU A 74 7.65 -4.52 12.33
N ALA A 75 8.49 -3.78 11.60
CA ALA A 75 9.81 -3.38 12.07
C ALA A 75 9.72 -2.49 13.32
N GLN A 76 8.76 -1.57 13.38
CA GLN A 76 8.53 -0.71 14.54
C GLN A 76 8.07 -1.50 15.77
N THR A 77 7.21 -2.51 15.61
CA THR A 77 6.83 -3.40 16.71
C THR A 77 8.05 -4.16 17.25
N ALA A 78 8.89 -4.69 16.36
CA ALA A 78 10.13 -5.35 16.76
C ALA A 78 11.11 -4.38 17.44
N GLU A 79 11.24 -3.14 16.94
CA GLU A 79 12.09 -2.10 17.53
C GLU A 79 11.64 -1.73 18.95
N GLY A 80 10.35 -1.55 19.18
CA GLY A 80 9.82 -1.29 20.53
C GLY A 80 10.11 -2.42 21.51
N ALA A 81 9.98 -3.68 21.07
CA ALA A 81 10.35 -4.83 21.90
C ALA A 81 11.85 -4.88 22.21
N LEU A 82 12.71 -4.53 21.24
CA LEU A 82 14.16 -4.46 21.43
C LEU A 82 14.58 -3.32 22.36
N ASP A 83 13.84 -2.20 22.38
CA ASP A 83 14.11 -1.09 23.29
C ASP A 83 13.84 -1.50 24.75
N GLU A 84 12.72 -2.17 25.02
CA GLU A 84 12.41 -2.75 26.33
C GLU A 84 13.47 -3.78 26.76
N MET A 85 13.90 -4.65 25.84
CA MET A 85 15.02 -5.58 26.09
C MET A 85 16.31 -4.85 26.44
N THR A 86 16.62 -3.77 25.74
CA THR A 86 17.81 -2.96 25.99
C THR A 86 17.77 -2.33 27.38
N GLY A 87 16.61 -1.83 27.81
CA GLY A 87 16.39 -1.33 29.18
C GLY A 87 16.65 -2.41 30.24
N MET A 88 16.14 -3.63 30.03
CA MET A 88 16.41 -4.77 30.93
C MET A 88 17.88 -5.16 30.95
N TYR A 89 18.58 -5.19 29.81
CA TYR A 89 20.02 -5.44 29.77
C TYR A 89 20.82 -4.37 30.54
N GLN A 90 20.42 -3.10 30.44
CA GLN A 90 21.04 -2.04 31.24
C GLN A 90 20.80 -2.29 32.74
N ARG A 91 19.60 -2.70 33.14
CA ARG A 91 19.31 -3.08 34.54
C ARG A 91 20.19 -4.25 35.00
N ILE A 92 20.28 -5.33 34.22
CA ILE A 92 21.17 -6.47 34.52
C ILE A 92 22.61 -6.00 34.69
N ARG A 93 23.10 -5.09 33.84
CA ARG A 93 24.45 -4.52 33.96
C ARG A 93 24.64 -3.77 35.28
N THR A 94 23.63 -3.00 35.73
CA THR A 94 23.70 -2.33 37.04
C THR A 94 23.71 -3.33 38.20
N LEU A 95 22.90 -4.40 38.12
CA LEU A 95 22.87 -5.46 39.11
C LEU A 95 24.23 -6.20 39.18
N ALA A 96 24.85 -6.47 38.04
CA ALA A 96 26.18 -7.08 37.98
C ALA A 96 27.26 -6.19 38.63
N GLY A 97 27.22 -4.87 38.36
CA GLY A 97 28.11 -3.91 39.01
C GLY A 97 27.89 -3.83 40.52
N GLN A 98 26.62 -3.87 40.96
CA GLN A 98 26.27 -3.94 42.37
C GLN A 98 26.80 -5.23 43.01
N ALA A 99 26.56 -6.40 42.41
CA ALA A 99 27.01 -7.69 42.92
C ALA A 99 28.55 -7.78 43.02
N ALA A 100 29.28 -7.10 42.15
CA ALA A 100 30.74 -7.02 42.17
C ALA A 100 31.31 -6.19 43.33
N ASN A 101 30.49 -5.43 44.05
CA ASN A 101 30.94 -4.66 45.21
C ASN A 101 31.35 -5.61 46.36
N GLY A 102 32.53 -5.36 46.95
CA GLY A 102 33.11 -6.20 48.00
C GLY A 102 32.39 -6.12 49.35
N SER A 103 31.53 -5.11 49.54
CA SER A 103 30.75 -4.94 50.77
C SER A 103 29.46 -5.77 50.83
N ASN A 104 29.04 -6.39 49.71
CA ASN A 104 27.82 -7.17 49.66
C ASN A 104 28.01 -8.57 50.25
N THR A 105 27.05 -9.01 51.04
CA THR A 105 27.04 -10.37 51.60
C THR A 105 26.66 -11.40 50.52
N ASP A 106 26.90 -12.69 50.79
CA ASP A 106 26.48 -13.76 49.89
C ASP A 106 24.96 -13.81 49.69
N ALA A 107 24.18 -13.44 50.72
CA ALA A 107 22.73 -13.33 50.64
C ALA A 107 22.30 -12.19 49.70
N ASP A 108 22.97 -11.04 49.76
CA ASP A 108 22.70 -9.91 48.86
C ASP A 108 23.02 -10.29 47.40
N ARG A 109 24.15 -10.98 47.18
CA ARG A 109 24.54 -11.46 45.84
C ARG A 109 23.52 -12.47 45.29
N ALA A 110 23.01 -13.37 46.13
CA ALA A 110 21.97 -14.31 45.73
C ALA A 110 20.65 -13.61 45.35
N ALA A 111 20.26 -12.57 46.09
CA ALA A 111 19.07 -11.78 45.77
C ALA A 111 19.22 -11.00 44.45
N LEU A 112 20.38 -10.38 44.22
CA LEU A 112 20.68 -9.69 42.95
C LEU A 112 20.69 -10.65 41.75
N GLN A 113 21.23 -11.86 41.94
CA GLN A 113 21.20 -12.90 40.91
C GLN A 113 19.77 -13.37 40.60
N LEU A 114 18.89 -13.43 41.60
CA LEU A 114 17.48 -13.77 41.42
C LEU A 114 16.77 -12.72 40.54
N GLU A 115 16.98 -11.43 40.81
CA GLU A 115 16.43 -10.33 40.00
C GLU A 115 16.96 -10.40 38.56
N ALA A 116 18.26 -10.61 38.38
CA ALA A 116 18.85 -10.75 37.05
C ALA A 116 18.27 -11.95 36.26
N ARG A 117 17.98 -13.06 36.94
CA ARG A 117 17.32 -14.23 36.33
C ARG A 117 15.88 -13.91 35.91
N GLN A 118 15.12 -13.21 36.74
CA GLN A 118 13.75 -12.79 36.40
C GLN A 118 13.72 -11.87 35.18
N LEU A 119 14.66 -10.92 35.08
CA LEU A 119 14.81 -10.08 33.89
C LEU A 119 15.15 -10.91 32.65
N GLY A 120 15.98 -11.94 32.78
CA GLY A 120 16.27 -12.89 31.70
C GLY A 120 15.03 -13.68 31.25
N GLU A 121 14.20 -14.12 32.20
CA GLU A 121 12.92 -14.79 31.91
C GLU A 121 11.93 -13.83 31.22
N GLU A 122 11.87 -12.57 31.64
CA GLU A 122 11.04 -11.52 31.02
C GLU A 122 11.46 -11.25 29.57
N MET A 123 12.76 -11.14 29.29
CA MET A 123 13.26 -10.98 27.93
C MET A 123 12.85 -12.14 27.02
N ASN A 124 12.94 -13.38 27.52
CA ASN A 124 12.50 -14.55 26.75
C ASN A 124 10.99 -14.50 26.47
N ARG A 125 10.19 -14.02 27.44
CA ARG A 125 8.75 -13.81 27.27
C ARG A 125 8.48 -12.78 26.17
N ILE A 126 9.10 -11.60 26.23
CA ILE A 126 8.94 -10.55 25.20
C ILE A 126 9.37 -11.08 23.83
N ALA A 127 10.46 -11.83 23.75
CA ALA A 127 10.90 -12.43 22.48
C ALA A 127 9.87 -13.44 21.91
N ALA A 128 9.18 -14.18 22.76
CA ALA A 128 8.18 -15.18 22.34
C ALA A 128 6.80 -14.58 22.04
N ASP A 129 6.40 -13.55 22.80
CA ASP A 129 5.05 -12.99 22.76
C ASP A 129 4.93 -11.76 21.84
N THR A 130 6.04 -11.19 21.37
CA THR A 130 5.99 -10.06 20.42
C THR A 130 5.55 -10.53 19.04
N THR A 131 4.30 -10.22 18.69
CA THR A 131 3.74 -10.50 17.36
C THR A 131 3.19 -9.24 16.71
N PHE A 132 3.14 -9.24 15.38
CA PHE A 132 2.50 -8.19 14.58
C PHE A 132 1.48 -8.85 13.66
N GLY A 133 0.21 -8.45 13.77
CA GLY A 133 -0.89 -9.04 13.01
C GLY A 133 -1.52 -10.31 13.61
N GLY A 134 -1.12 -10.70 14.83
CA GLY A 134 -1.60 -11.91 15.51
C GLY A 134 -0.49 -12.93 15.68
#